data_AF-A0A2E1KTS0-F1
#
_entry.id   AF-A0A2E1KTS0-F1
#
_cell.length_a   1.000
_cell.length_b   1.000
_cell.length_c   1.000
_cell.angle_alpha   90.00
_cell.angle_beta   90.00
_cell.angle_gamma   90.00
#
_symmetry.space_group_name_H-M   'P 1'
#
loop_
_entity.id
_entity.type
_entity.pdbx_description
1 polymer ?
#
loop_
_entity_poly.entity_id
_entity_poly.type
_entity_poly.pdbx_seq_one_letter_code
_entity_poly.pdbx_strand_id
1 'polypeptide(L)'
;MTVVRGFIITIASGLVFAAIGGVLGYAMGTLTPDYYRIVFRIPPGIELDPAQAGLGLGLTQGLVAGLFVGLVIVLAVAWYRSREMR
;
A
#
# COMPACT_ATOMS: atom_id res chain seq x y z
N MET A 1 -10.50 -23.15 -3.99
CA MET A 1 -10.11 -21.80 -4.45
C MET A 1 -9.26 -21.99 -5.69
N THR A 2 -9.52 -21.30 -6.80
CA THR A 2 -8.70 -21.42 -8.02
C THR A 2 -7.52 -20.46 -7.96
N VAL A 3 -6.43 -20.78 -8.66
CA VAL A 3 -5.22 -19.95 -8.75
C VAL A 3 -5.57 -18.54 -9.27
N VAL A 4 -6.39 -18.48 -10.32
CA VAL A 4 -6.86 -17.21 -10.91
C VAL A 4 -7.59 -16.34 -9.88
N ARG A 5 -8.46 -16.93 -9.06
CA ARG A 5 -9.20 -16.18 -8.05
C ARG A 5 -8.28 -15.66 -6.94
N GLY A 6 -7.31 -16.47 -6.50
CA GLY A 6 -6.30 -16.03 -5.53
C GLY A 6 -5.46 -14.87 -6.08
N PHE A 7 -4.98 -14.98 -7.32
CA PHE A 7 -4.24 -13.92 -7.99
C PHE A 7 -5.04 -12.62 -8.08
N ILE A 8 -6.31 -12.69 -8.49
CA ILE A 8 -7.20 -11.51 -8.56
C ILE A 8 -7.36 -10.84 -7.19
N ILE A 9 -7.57 -11.62 -6.13
CA ILE A 9 -7.71 -11.07 -4.77
C ILE A 9 -6.44 -10.31 -4.36
N THR A 10 -5.27 -10.89 -4.59
CA THR A 10 -4.00 -10.27 -4.24
C THR A 10 -3.78 -8.96 -4.99
N ILE A 11 -3.97 -8.97 -6.32
CA ILE A 11 -3.78 -7.77 -7.14
C ILE A 11 -4.81 -6.70 -6.80
N ALA A 12 -6.10 -7.07 -6.65
CA ALA A 12 -7.14 -6.12 -6.28
C ALA A 12 -6.86 -5.48 -4.92
N SER A 13 -6.40 -6.26 -3.94
CA SER A 13 -6.01 -5.75 -2.62
C SER A 13 -4.84 -4.75 -2.75
N GLY A 14 -3.83 -5.08 -3.55
CA GLY A 14 -2.72 -4.19 -3.87
C GLY A 14 -3.18 -2.85 -4.45
N LEU A 15 -4.05 -2.88 -5.47
CA LEU A 15 -4.56 -1.66 -6.12
C LEU A 15 -5.41 -0.80 -5.19
N VAL A 16 -6.28 -1.41 -4.39
CA VAL A 16 -7.12 -0.69 -3.43
C VAL A 16 -6.26 0.02 -2.38
N PHE A 17 -5.30 -0.69 -1.78
CA PHE A 17 -4.43 -0.09 -0.78
C PHE A 17 -3.46 0.91 -1.40
N ALA A 18 -2.99 0.71 -2.64
CA ALA A 18 -2.20 1.71 -3.36
C ALA A 18 -2.99 3.01 -3.53
N ALA A 19 -4.25 2.93 -3.95
CA ALA A 19 -5.11 4.10 -4.09
C ALA A 19 -5.33 4.81 -2.74
N ILE A 20 -5.66 4.06 -1.69
CA ILE A 20 -5.84 4.61 -0.33
C ILE A 20 -4.55 5.25 0.15
N GLY A 21 -3.43 4.54 0.06
CA GLY A 21 -2.11 5.02 0.45
C GLY A 21 -1.71 6.27 -0.32
N GLY A 22 -1.94 6.31 -1.63
CA GLY A 22 -1.67 7.47 -2.47
C GLY A 22 -2.49 8.70 -2.06
N VAL A 23 -3.79 8.53 -1.79
CA VAL A 23 -4.65 9.62 -1.30
C VAL A 23 -4.18 10.11 0.06
N LEU A 24 -3.87 9.21 1.01
CA LEU A 24 -3.39 9.58 2.34
C LEU A 24 -2.01 10.25 2.28
N GLY A 25 -1.10 9.74 1.44
CA GLY A 25 0.23 10.30 1.24
C GLY A 25 0.18 11.68 0.59
N TYR A 26 -0.64 11.86 -0.44
CA TYR A 26 -0.88 13.18 -1.03
C TYR A 26 -1.51 14.16 -0.04
N ALA A 27 -2.49 13.70 0.75
CA ALA A 27 -3.11 14.50 1.79
C ALA A 27 -2.09 14.91 2.87
N MET A 28 -1.19 14.02 3.30
CA MET A 28 -0.12 14.39 4.24
C MET A 28 0.88 15.38 3.64
N GLY A 29 1.23 15.20 2.36
CA GLY A 29 2.13 16.13 1.68
C GLY A 29 1.54 17.54 1.52
N THR A 30 0.22 17.64 1.37
CA THR A 30 -0.48 18.93 1.24
C THR A 30 -0.83 19.57 2.59
N LEU A 31 -1.28 18.78 3.58
CA LEU A 31 -1.70 19.27 4.90
C LEU A 31 -0.53 19.47 5.86
N THR A 32 0.55 18.69 5.72
CA THR A 32 1.72 18.70 6.60
C THR A 32 3.02 18.67 5.77
N PRO A 33 3.34 19.74 5.02
CA PRO A 33 4.48 19.76 4.11
C PRO A 33 5.84 19.53 4.79
N ASP A 34 5.96 19.89 6.07
CA ASP A 34 7.17 19.66 6.86
C ASP A 34 7.34 18.20 7.31
N TYR A 35 6.27 17.38 7.26
CA TYR A 35 6.33 15.97 7.65
C TYR A 35 7.43 15.23 6.90
N TYR A 36 7.42 15.30 5.57
CA TYR A 36 8.41 14.60 4.75
C TYR A 36 9.81 15.19 4.91
N ARG A 37 9.94 16.51 5.11
CA ARG A 37 11.24 17.13 5.39
C ARG A 37 11.85 16.62 6.69
N ILE A 38 11.04 16.46 7.73
CA ILE A 38 11.46 15.94 9.04
C ILE A 38 11.80 14.45 8.94
N VAL A 39 10.89 13.66 8.37
CA VAL A 39 11.06 12.20 8.26
C VAL A 39 12.29 11.82 7.44
N PHE A 40 12.53 12.52 6.33
CA PHE A 40 13.70 12.28 5.48
C PHE A 40 14.92 13.12 5.86
N ARG A 41 14.84 13.95 6.91
CA ARG A 41 15.92 14.83 7.38
C ARG A 41 16.53 15.66 6.24
N ILE A 42 15.66 16.26 5.43
CA ILE A 42 16.07 17.00 4.23
C ILE A 42 16.74 18.32 4.65
N PRO A 43 17.97 18.60 4.22
CA PRO A 43 18.66 19.84 4.54
C PRO A 43 17.94 21.08 4.00
N PRO A 44 18.09 22.24 4.65
CA PRO A 44 17.65 23.52 4.10
C PRO A 44 18.31 23.78 2.73
N GLY A 45 17.53 24.28 1.76
CA GLY A 45 18.01 24.61 0.41
C GLY A 45 17.78 23.52 -0.65
N ILE A 46 17.31 22.32 -0.27
CA ILE A 46 16.83 21.32 -1.23
C ILE A 46 15.33 21.52 -1.47
N GLU A 47 14.96 21.72 -2.73
CA GLU A 47 13.57 21.78 -3.15
C GLU A 47 12.97 20.36 -3.14
N LEU A 48 11.88 20.20 -2.40
CA LEU A 48 11.06 19.00 -2.35
C LEU A 48 9.61 19.46 -2.53
N ASP A 49 8.89 18.88 -3.48
CA ASP A 49 7.43 18.91 -3.51
C ASP A 49 6.89 17.84 -2.55
N PRO A 50 6.37 18.22 -1.37
CA PRO A 50 5.93 17.25 -0.36
C PRO A 50 4.67 16.49 -0.81
N ALA A 51 3.83 17.08 -1.66
CA ALA A 51 2.62 16.45 -2.17
C ALA A 51 2.97 15.34 -3.17
N GLN A 52 3.90 15.60 -4.08
CA GLN A 52 4.39 14.59 -5.02
C GLN A 52 5.15 13.46 -4.29
N ALA A 53 6.01 13.81 -3.33
CA ALA A 53 6.74 12.82 -2.53
C ALA A 53 5.76 11.94 -1.74
N GLY A 54 4.76 12.55 -1.12
CA GLY A 54 3.74 11.84 -0.37
C GLY A 54 2.89 10.92 -1.23
N LEU A 55 2.48 11.37 -2.42
CA LEU A 55 1.75 10.52 -3.38
C LEU A 55 2.57 9.27 -3.75
N GLY A 56 3.84 9.44 -4.12
CA GLY A 56 4.72 8.32 -4.51
C GLY A 56 4.94 7.31 -3.38
N LEU A 57 5.20 7.80 -2.17
CA LEU A 57 5.38 6.96 -0.98
C LEU A 57 4.07 6.26 -0.60
N GLY A 58 2.97 6.99 -0.64
CA GLY A 58 1.64 6.46 -0.35
C GLY A 58 1.24 5.33 -1.30
N LEU A 59 1.41 5.54 -2.61
CA LEU A 59 1.12 4.54 -3.64
C LEU A 59 1.95 3.27 -3.44
N THR A 60 3.25 3.41 -3.21
CA THR A 60 4.18 2.27 -3.08
C THR A 60 3.96 1.50 -1.78
N GLN A 61 3.86 2.20 -0.64
CA GLN A 61 3.58 1.57 0.66
C GLN A 61 2.20 0.92 0.69
N GLY A 62 1.20 1.60 0.13
CA GLY A 62 -0.15 1.07 -0.05
C GLY A 62 -0.13 -0.20 -0.89
N LEU A 63 0.53 -0.19 -2.04
CA LEU A 63 0.64 -1.37 -2.90
C LEU A 63 1.23 -2.57 -2.15
N VAL A 64 2.38 -2.37 -1.49
CA VAL A 64 3.06 -3.44 -0.74
C VAL A 64 2.16 -3.99 0.38
N ALA A 65 1.53 -3.10 1.16
CA ALA A 65 0.61 -3.50 2.22
C ALA A 65 -0.59 -4.28 1.66
N GLY A 66 -1.20 -3.80 0.58
CA GLY A 66 -2.33 -4.46 -0.05
C GLY A 66 -2.01 -5.83 -0.63
N LEU A 67 -0.85 -5.98 -1.28
CA LEU A 67 -0.37 -7.28 -1.76
C LEU A 67 -0.15 -8.25 -0.60
N PHE A 68 0.42 -7.78 0.50
CA PHE A 68 0.62 -8.60 1.70
C PHE A 68 -0.71 -9.04 2.33
N VAL A 69 -1.66 -8.12 2.50
CA VAL A 69 -3.02 -8.42 3.00
C VAL A 69 -3.73 -9.42 2.08
N GLY A 70 -3.69 -9.20 0.77
CA GLY A 70 -4.28 -10.10 -0.21
C GLY A 70 -3.68 -11.51 -0.14
N LEU A 71 -2.35 -11.61 -0.01
CA LEU A 71 -1.66 -12.88 0.16
C LEU A 71 -2.11 -13.61 1.44
N VAL A 72 -2.20 -12.89 2.57
CA VAL A 72 -2.67 -13.46 3.84
C VAL A 72 -4.10 -14.00 3.70
N ILE A 73 -5.01 -13.25 3.08
CA ILE A 73 -6.39 -13.69 2.82
C ILE A 73 -6.40 -14.97 1.99
N VAL A 74 -5.65 -14.98 0.87
CA VAL A 74 -5.55 -16.14 -0.03
C VAL A 74 -5.03 -17.36 0.72
N LEU A 75 -3.95 -17.22 1.49
CA LEU A 75 -3.37 -18.31 2.28
C LEU A 75 -4.35 -18.83 3.34
N ALA A 76 -5.02 -17.94 4.08
CA ALA A 76 -6.01 -18.33 5.09
C ALA A 76 -7.18 -19.11 4.48
N VAL A 77 -7.71 -18.66 3.34
CA VAL A 77 -8.82 -19.33 2.65
C VAL A 77 -8.39 -20.66 2.03
N ALA A 78 -7.19 -20.72 1.43
CA ALA A 78 -6.63 -21.96 0.89
C ALA A 78 -6.47 -23.01 2.00
N TRP A 79 -5.91 -22.58 3.14
CA TRP A 79 -5.70 -23.42 4.31
C TRP A 79 -7.00 -23.95 4.89
N TYR A 80 -8.01 -23.08 5.08
CA TYR A 80 -9.32 -23.48 5.58
C TYR A 80 -9.95 -24.57 4.71
N ARG A 81 -9.97 -24.36 3.38
CA ARG A 81 -10.52 -25.35 2.44
C ARG A 81 -9.71 -26.65 2.41
N SER A 82 -8.41 -26.60 2.64
CA SER A 82 -7.58 -27.82 2.70
C SER A 82 -7.92 -28.70 3.91
N ARG A 83 -8.42 -28.10 5.00
CA ARG A 83 -8.81 -28.80 6.21
C ARG A 83 -10.25 -29.31 6.16
N GLU A 84 -11.13 -28.61 5.46
CA GLU A 84 -12.52 -29.04 5.23
C GLU A 84 -12.62 -30.28 4.32
N MET A 85 -11.60 -30.54 3.49
CA MET A 85 -11.53 -31.72 2.62
C MET A 85 -10.93 -32.97 3.30
N ARG A 86 -10.51 -32.88 4.57
CA ARG A 86 -10.06 -34.02 5.38
C ARG A 86 -11.17 -34.47 6.32
#